data_AF-A0A838EJ08-F1
#
_entry.id   AF-A0A838EJ08-F1
#
_cell.length_a   1.000
_cell.length_b   1.000
_cell.length_c   1.000
_cell.angle_alpha   90.00
_cell.angle_beta   90.00
_cell.angle_gamma   90.00
#
_symmetry.space_group_name_H-M   'P 1'
#
loop_
_entity.id
_entity.type
_entity.pdbx_description
1 polymer ?
#
loop_
_entity_poly.entity_id
_entity_poly.type
_entity_poly.pdbx_seq_one_letter_code
_entity_poly.pdbx_strand_id
1 'polypeptide(L)'
;MKQFPDPQDFFVQHLEQAAEKRIRGMKRAGITRPSWKLVNRLIERDIEEGKERYIEENNKVLEHNIKVHIRSYRRRNRQINREGAQLALWTCPPVIALFSFMAWYSFNHPGVEGLLMGAMYSIGALAFLGMLIATQILTRRR
;
A
#
# COMPACT_ATOMS: atom_id res chain seq x y z
N MET A 1 7.57 0.27 11.29
CA MET A 1 6.31 -0.51 11.36
C MET A 1 6.14 -0.95 12.79
N LYS A 2 4.91 -1.24 13.24
CA LYS A 2 4.72 -1.77 14.60
C LYS A 2 4.93 -3.28 14.56
N GLN A 3 5.73 -3.80 15.49
CA GLN A 3 5.81 -5.24 15.75
C GLN A 3 4.95 -5.52 16.99
N PHE A 4 4.13 -6.56 16.91
CA PHE A 4 3.42 -7.07 18.06
C PHE A 4 4.34 -8.06 18.80
N PRO A 5 4.30 -8.15 20.14
CA PRO A 5 5.17 -9.06 20.88
C PRO A 5 4.98 -10.49 20.43
N ASP A 6 6.02 -11.31 20.63
CA ASP A 6 5.88 -12.74 20.37
C ASP A 6 4.72 -13.33 21.18
N PRO A 7 3.95 -14.28 20.61
CA PRO A 7 2.80 -14.85 21.27
C PRO A 7 3.13 -15.39 22.66
N GLN A 8 4.29 -16.02 22.82
CA GLN A 8 4.72 -16.56 24.11
C GLN A 8 4.91 -15.46 25.17
N ASP A 9 5.60 -14.37 24.83
CA ASP A 9 5.85 -13.28 25.78
C ASP A 9 4.56 -12.57 26.18
N PHE A 10 3.65 -12.35 25.22
CA PHE A 10 2.32 -11.80 25.51
C PHE A 10 1.52 -12.71 26.43
N PHE A 11 1.52 -14.02 26.16
CA PHE A 11 0.79 -15.00 26.98
C PHE A 11 1.34 -15.12 28.39
N VAL A 12 2.66 -15.14 28.55
CA VAL A 12 3.30 -15.19 29.86
C VAL A 12 2.91 -13.96 30.68
N GLN A 13 3.03 -12.76 30.12
CA GLN A 13 2.63 -11.53 30.81
C GLN A 13 1.13 -11.50 31.14
N HIS A 14 0.29 -11.95 30.21
CA HIS A 14 -1.16 -12.00 30.42
C HIS A 14 -1.54 -12.94 31.57
N LEU A 15 -0.97 -14.14 31.58
CA LEU A 15 -1.23 -15.15 32.60
C LEU A 15 -0.67 -14.76 33.96
N GLU A 16 0.50 -14.12 34.02
CA GLU A 16 1.06 -13.59 35.27
C GLU A 16 0.15 -12.50 35.87
N GLN A 17 -0.28 -11.54 35.06
CA GLN A 17 -1.20 -10.48 35.49
C GLN A 17 -2.56 -11.04 35.91
N ALA A 18 -3.09 -12.01 35.16
CA ALA A 18 -4.34 -12.69 35.48
C ALA A 18 -4.21 -13.44 36.80
N ALA A 19 -3.15 -14.23 36.99
CA ALA A 19 -2.88 -14.98 38.22
C ALA A 19 -2.82 -14.04 39.44
N GLU A 20 -2.08 -12.94 39.36
CA GLU A 20 -2.03 -11.94 40.45
C GLU A 20 -3.41 -11.34 40.75
N LYS A 21 -4.19 -11.02 39.71
CA LYS A 21 -5.53 -10.47 39.86
C LYS A 21 -6.48 -11.48 40.51
N ARG A 22 -6.40 -12.76 40.12
CA ARG A 22 -7.17 -13.86 40.72
C ARG A 22 -6.79 -14.12 42.17
N ILE A 23 -5.49 -14.17 42.48
CA ILE A 23 -4.99 -14.34 43.87
C ILE A 23 -5.48 -13.20 44.76
N ARG A 24 -5.38 -11.95 44.30
CA ARG A 24 -5.91 -10.79 45.02
C ARG A 24 -7.42 -10.87 45.21
N GLY A 25 -8.16 -11.27 44.17
CA GLY A 25 -9.61 -11.47 44.21
C GLY A 25 -10.04 -12.55 45.21
N MET A 26 -9.35 -13.70 45.22
CA MET A 26 -9.62 -14.81 46.13
C MET A 26 -9.35 -14.43 47.59
N LYS A 27 -8.23 -13.73 47.86
CA LYS A 27 -7.92 -13.22 49.21
C LYS A 27 -9.00 -12.25 49.71
N ARG A 28 -9.47 -11.33 48.85
CA ARG A 28 -10.56 -10.39 49.19
C ARG A 28 -11.89 -11.09 49.44
N ALA A 29 -12.15 -12.18 48.73
CA ALA A 29 -13.34 -13.01 48.92
C ALA A 29 -13.24 -13.97 50.12
N GLY A 30 -12.14 -13.95 50.89
CA GLY A 30 -11.93 -14.86 52.01
C GLY A 30 -11.64 -16.31 51.61
N ILE A 31 -11.37 -16.57 50.32
CA ILE A 31 -11.09 -17.91 49.81
C ILE A 31 -9.61 -18.23 50.07
N THR A 32 -9.34 -18.94 51.17
CA THR A 32 -7.99 -19.38 51.57
C THR A 32 -7.57 -20.71 50.97
N ARG A 33 -8.53 -21.58 50.62
CA ARG A 33 -8.29 -22.87 49.95
C ARG A 33 -9.24 -23.04 48.77
N PRO A 34 -8.89 -22.55 47.57
CA PRO A 34 -9.71 -22.74 46.39
C PRO A 34 -9.75 -24.22 46.01
N SER A 35 -10.91 -24.70 45.55
CA SER A 35 -11.00 -26.05 45.02
C SER A 35 -10.25 -26.16 43.69
N TRP A 36 -9.69 -27.34 43.40
CA TRP A 36 -9.00 -27.59 42.12
C TRP A 36 -9.89 -27.28 40.90
N LYS A 37 -11.19 -27.60 40.99
CA LYS A 37 -12.18 -27.32 39.95
C LYS A 37 -12.36 -25.82 39.69
N LEU A 38 -12.30 -24.99 40.74
CA LEU A 38 -12.35 -23.53 40.60
C LEU A 38 -11.08 -23.00 39.94
N VAL A 39 -9.91 -23.49 40.37
CA VAL A 39 -8.61 -23.08 39.80
C VAL A 39 -8.53 -23.40 38.32
N ASN A 40 -8.88 -24.62 37.91
CA ASN A 40 -8.85 -25.02 36.51
C ASN A 40 -9.79 -24.16 35.64
N ARG A 41 -11.02 -23.91 36.10
CA ARG A 41 -11.96 -23.05 35.36
C ARG A 41 -11.45 -21.62 35.21
N LEU A 42 -10.76 -21.08 36.22
CA LEU A 42 -10.19 -19.74 36.12
C LEU A 42 -9.03 -19.70 35.14
N ILE A 43 -8.17 -20.72 35.14
CA ILE A 43 -7.05 -20.85 34.19
C ILE A 43 -7.57 -21.01 32.76
N GLU A 44 -8.53 -21.90 32.53
CA GLU A 44 -9.16 -22.08 31.21
C GLU A 44 -9.71 -20.75 30.67
N ARG A 45 -10.42 -20.01 31.52
CA ARG A 45 -10.97 -18.71 31.16
C ARG A 45 -9.90 -17.66 30.86
N ASP A 46 -8.84 -17.61 31.66
CA ASP A 46 -7.75 -16.65 31.47
C ASP A 46 -6.93 -16.98 30.20
N ILE A 47 -6.83 -18.26 29.82
CA ILE A 47 -6.24 -18.68 28.54
C ILE A 47 -7.13 -18.26 27.35
N GLU A 48 -8.45 -18.46 27.43
CA GLU A 48 -9.39 -18.03 26.39
C GLU A 48 -9.39 -16.50 26.22
N GLU A 49 -9.52 -15.75 27.33
CA GLU A 49 -9.45 -14.28 27.32
C GLU A 49 -8.11 -13.79 26.74
N GLY A 50 -6.99 -14.45 27.08
CA GLY A 50 -5.66 -14.14 26.55
C GLY A 50 -5.55 -14.36 25.04
N LYS A 51 -6.13 -15.47 24.52
CA LYS A 51 -6.17 -15.76 23.07
C LYS A 51 -6.95 -14.70 22.31
N GLU A 52 -8.13 -14.36 22.78
CA GLU A 52 -8.98 -13.37 22.13
C GLU A 52 -8.31 -12.00 22.08
N ARG A 53 -7.74 -11.55 23.21
CA ARG A 53 -7.02 -10.26 23.25
C ARG A 53 -5.79 -10.25 22.37
N TYR A 54 -5.00 -11.33 22.36
CA TYR A 54 -3.84 -11.44 21.47
C TYR A 54 -4.27 -11.28 20.00
N ILE A 55 -5.31 -11.99 19.58
CA ILE A 55 -5.84 -11.92 18.21
C ILE A 55 -6.32 -10.50 17.91
N GLU A 56 -7.08 -9.88 18.82
CA GLU A 56 -7.61 -8.53 18.62
C GLU A 56 -6.50 -7.49 18.48
N GLU A 57 -5.50 -7.49 19.37
CA GLU A 57 -4.41 -6.53 19.33
C GLU A 57 -3.47 -6.76 18.14
N ASN A 58 -3.16 -8.02 17.83
CA ASN A 58 -2.39 -8.36 16.65
C ASN A 58 -3.09 -7.91 15.36
N ASN A 59 -4.42 -8.10 15.26
CA ASN A 59 -5.21 -7.60 14.13
C ASN A 59 -5.16 -6.08 14.01
N LYS A 60 -5.23 -5.33 15.13
CA LYS A 60 -5.08 -3.87 15.13
C LYS A 60 -3.70 -3.44 14.62
N VAL A 61 -2.63 -4.13 15.04
CA VAL A 61 -1.27 -3.88 14.57
C VAL A 61 -1.14 -4.19 13.08
N LEU A 62 -1.68 -5.32 12.62
CA LEU A 62 -1.69 -5.72 11.22
C LEU A 62 -2.44 -4.71 10.35
N GLU A 63 -3.64 -4.30 10.76
CA GLU A 63 -4.44 -3.30 10.05
C GLU A 63 -3.70 -1.96 9.96
N HIS A 64 -3.05 -1.54 11.04
CA HIS A 64 -2.20 -0.35 11.03
C HIS A 64 -1.05 -0.48 10.03
N ASN A 65 -0.33 -1.60 10.03
CA ASN A 65 0.78 -1.84 9.12
C ASN A 65 0.32 -1.88 7.65
N ILE A 66 -0.82 -2.51 7.36
CA ILE A 66 -1.45 -2.50 6.04
C ILE A 66 -1.77 -1.06 5.61
N LYS A 67 -2.40 -0.27 6.48
CA LYS A 67 -2.71 1.15 6.22
C LYS A 67 -1.44 1.97 5.93
N VAL A 68 -0.36 1.74 6.68
CA VAL A 68 0.93 2.40 6.46
C VAL A 68 1.53 2.00 5.11
N HIS A 69 1.51 0.72 4.75
CA HIS A 69 1.97 0.23 3.45
C HIS A 69 1.17 0.82 2.29
N ILE A 70 -0.16 0.80 2.36
CA ILE A 70 -1.03 1.40 1.34
C ILE A 70 -0.73 2.90 1.19
N ARG A 71 -0.55 3.62 2.31
CA ARG A 71 -0.20 5.05 2.27
C ARG A 71 1.16 5.29 1.63
N SER A 72 2.15 4.46 1.95
CA SER A 72 3.49 4.52 1.35
C SER A 72 3.44 4.25 -0.16
N TYR A 73 2.73 3.20 -0.56
CA TYR A 73 2.51 2.86 -1.97
C TYR A 73 1.83 4.01 -2.73
N ARG A 74 0.74 4.57 -2.18
CA ARG A 74 0.06 5.72 -2.80
C ARG A 74 0.97 6.94 -2.95
N ARG A 75 1.84 7.21 -1.97
CA ARG A 75 2.83 8.30 -2.06
C ARG A 75 3.84 8.05 -3.18
N ARG A 76 4.44 6.86 -3.23
CA ARG A 76 5.38 6.47 -4.30
C ARG A 76 4.72 6.51 -5.68
N ASN A 77 3.51 5.99 -5.80
CA ASN A 77 2.77 5.99 -7.07
C ASN A 77 2.48 7.43 -7.54
N ARG A 78 2.14 8.35 -6.62
CA ARG A 78 2.00 9.78 -6.95
C ARG A 78 3.32 10.41 -7.39
N GLN A 79 4.43 10.03 -6.76
CA GLN A 79 5.75 10.51 -7.14
C GLN A 79 6.13 10.03 -8.55
N ILE A 80 6.03 8.72 -8.81
CA ILE A 80 6.29 8.12 -10.14
C ILE A 80 5.43 8.78 -11.21
N ASN A 81 4.14 9.01 -10.93
CA ASN A 81 3.26 9.69 -11.88
C ASN A 81 3.69 11.14 -12.15
N ARG A 82 4.14 11.88 -11.14
CA ARG A 82 4.63 13.27 -11.32
C ARG A 82 5.93 13.29 -12.11
N GLU A 83 6.87 12.41 -11.79
CA GLU A 83 8.13 12.26 -12.51
C GLU A 83 7.87 11.85 -13.96
N GLY A 84 6.98 10.89 -14.20
CA GLY A 84 6.54 10.48 -15.54
C GLY A 84 5.85 11.61 -16.31
N ALA A 85 5.00 12.40 -15.66
CA ALA A 85 4.35 13.56 -16.28
C ALA A 85 5.35 14.65 -16.67
N GLN A 86 6.33 14.91 -15.81
CA GLN A 86 7.41 15.83 -16.09
C GLN A 86 8.25 15.32 -17.27
N LEU A 87 8.68 14.06 -17.25
CA LEU A 87 9.43 13.44 -18.35
C LEU A 87 8.67 13.53 -19.68
N ALA A 88 7.37 13.23 -19.69
CA ALA A 88 6.55 13.33 -20.90
C ALA A 88 6.49 14.77 -21.44
N LEU A 89 6.37 15.77 -20.56
CA LEU A 89 6.38 17.19 -20.96
C LEU A 89 7.72 17.65 -21.53
N TRP A 90 8.84 17.10 -21.09
CA TRP A 90 10.16 17.45 -21.62
C TRP A 90 10.51 16.70 -22.92
N THR A 91 10.03 15.46 -23.07
CA THR A 91 10.41 14.58 -24.19
C THR A 91 9.43 14.60 -25.35
N CYS A 92 8.12 14.64 -25.10
CA CYS A 92 7.13 14.53 -26.17
C CYS A 92 7.09 15.76 -27.09
N PRO A 93 7.08 17.02 -26.61
CA PRO A 93 7.05 18.19 -27.48
C PRO A 93 8.19 18.27 -28.52
N PRO A 94 9.49 18.06 -28.17
CA PRO A 94 10.55 18.10 -29.17
C PRO A 94 10.44 16.93 -30.17
N VAL A 95 10.02 15.75 -29.73
CA VAL A 95 9.81 14.61 -30.64
C VAL A 95 8.64 14.87 -31.60
N ILE A 96 7.52 15.41 -31.11
CA ILE A 96 6.39 15.82 -31.96
C ILE A 96 6.87 16.86 -32.98
N ALA A 97 7.59 17.90 -32.55
CA ALA A 97 8.09 18.94 -33.45
C ALA A 97 9.01 18.36 -34.54
N LEU A 98 9.94 17.46 -34.16
CA LEU A 98 10.83 16.78 -35.10
C LEU A 98 10.04 15.96 -36.14
N PHE A 99 9.09 15.14 -35.68
CA PHE A 99 8.29 14.30 -36.57
C PHE A 99 7.36 15.13 -37.46
N SER A 100 6.77 16.22 -36.94
CA SER A 100 5.98 17.16 -37.74
C SER A 100 6.82 17.85 -38.81
N PHE A 101 8.05 18.25 -38.48
CA PHE A 101 8.99 18.83 -39.45
C PHE A 101 9.39 17.83 -40.54
N MET A 102 9.70 16.58 -40.16
CA MET A 102 10.03 15.51 -41.11
C MET A 102 8.84 15.15 -42.00
N ALA A 103 7.63 15.13 -41.45
CA ALA A 103 6.41 14.91 -42.22
C ALA A 103 6.20 16.02 -43.26
N TRP A 104 6.32 17.29 -42.86
CA TRP A 104 6.22 18.43 -43.76
C TRP A 104 7.28 18.39 -44.87
N TYR A 105 8.54 18.10 -44.51
CA TYR A 105 9.63 17.97 -45.47
C TYR A 105 9.37 16.83 -46.48
N SER A 106 8.90 15.68 -46.00
CA SER A 106 8.60 14.52 -46.83
C SER A 106 7.43 14.76 -47.79
N PHE A 107 6.38 15.47 -47.36
CA PHE A 107 5.25 15.82 -48.23
C PHE A 107 5.61 16.82 -49.32
N ASN A 108 6.67 17.61 -49.14
CA ASN A 108 7.17 18.51 -50.17
C ASN A 108 8.01 17.81 -51.25
N HIS A 109 8.32 16.52 -51.09
CA HIS A 109 9.04 15.74 -52.11
C HIS A 109 8.06 15.07 -53.07
N PRO A 110 8.18 15.29 -54.39
CA PRO A 110 7.30 14.66 -55.37
C PRO A 110 7.55 13.16 -55.44
N GLY A 111 6.50 12.35 -55.29
CA GLY A 111 6.57 10.90 -55.42
C GLY A 111 5.76 10.16 -54.35
N VAL A 112 5.47 8.88 -54.62
CA VAL A 112 4.75 7.99 -53.69
C VAL A 112 5.55 7.75 -52.40
N GLU A 113 6.88 7.74 -52.50
CA GLU A 113 7.77 7.58 -51.35
C GLU A 113 7.66 8.75 -50.36
N GLY A 114 7.59 10.00 -50.86
CA GLY A 114 7.41 11.20 -50.03
C GLY A 114 6.07 11.20 -49.29
N LEU A 115 5.01 10.72 -49.96
CA LEU A 115 3.69 10.55 -49.35
C LEU A 115 3.69 9.50 -48.23
N LEU A 116 4.28 8.32 -48.47
CA LEU A 116 4.34 7.23 -47.49
C LEU A 116 5.16 7.62 -46.25
N MET A 117 6.35 8.19 -46.45
CA MET A 117 7.20 8.65 -45.35
C MET A 117 6.55 9.79 -44.56
N GLY A 118 5.89 10.73 -45.24
CA GLY A 118 5.13 11.81 -44.58
C GLY A 118 4.00 11.29 -43.70
N ALA A 119 3.27 10.27 -44.18
CA ALA A 119 2.23 9.61 -43.40
C ALA A 119 2.80 8.87 -42.17
N MET A 120 3.93 8.16 -42.32
CA MET A 120 4.60 7.49 -41.19
C MET A 120 5.05 8.48 -40.12
N TYR A 121 5.67 9.60 -40.50
CA TYR A 121 6.07 10.63 -39.54
C TYR A 121 4.87 11.31 -38.87
N SER A 122 3.77 11.50 -39.61
CA SER A 122 2.52 12.05 -39.04
C SER A 122 1.91 11.11 -37.99
N ILE A 123 1.90 9.80 -38.25
CA ILE A 123 1.45 8.80 -37.27
C ILE A 123 2.34 8.83 -36.02
N GLY A 124 3.67 8.94 -36.19
CA GLY A 124 4.60 9.10 -35.07
C GLY A 124 4.28 10.32 -34.22
N ALA A 125 4.13 11.50 -34.84
CA ALA A 125 3.74 12.73 -34.14
C ALA A 125 2.41 12.57 -33.36
N LEU A 126 1.41 11.93 -33.97
CA LEU A 126 0.13 11.65 -33.33
C LEU A 126 0.25 10.69 -32.14
N ALA A 127 1.11 9.67 -32.21
CA ALA A 127 1.35 8.75 -31.11
C ALA A 127 1.95 9.45 -29.88
N PHE A 128 2.94 10.33 -30.09
CA PHE A 128 3.52 11.13 -29.01
C PHE A 128 2.55 12.19 -28.47
N LEU A 129 1.72 12.78 -29.33
CA LEU A 129 0.64 13.66 -28.89
C LEU A 129 -0.38 12.91 -28.03
N GLY A 130 -0.76 11.70 -28.43
CA GLY A 130 -1.62 10.80 -27.66
C GLY A 130 -1.03 10.45 -26.30
N MET A 131 0.27 10.14 -26.23
CA MET A 131 0.99 9.92 -24.97
C MET A 131 0.97 11.15 -24.06
N LEU A 132 1.16 12.35 -24.61
CA LEU A 132 1.13 13.59 -23.84
C LEU A 132 -0.28 13.86 -23.27
N ILE A 133 -1.33 13.68 -24.09
CA ILE A 133 -2.72 13.83 -23.66
C ILE A 133 -3.09 12.79 -22.60
N ALA A 134 -2.74 11.51 -22.81
CA ALA A 134 -3.02 10.43 -21.87
C ALA A 134 -2.35 10.71 -20.51
N THR A 135 -1.09 11.15 -20.54
CA THR A 135 -0.34 11.53 -19.34
C THR A 135 -1.02 12.68 -18.58
N GLN A 136 -1.52 13.70 -19.28
CA GLN A 136 -2.27 14.81 -18.66
C GLN A 136 -3.61 14.36 -18.05
N ILE A 137 -4.37 13.51 -18.74
CA ILE A 137 -5.65 12.98 -18.24
C ILE A 137 -5.43 12.13 -16.98
N LEU A 138 -4.43 11.25 -17.00
CA LEU A 138 -4.11 10.37 -15.86
C LEU A 138 -3.56 11.14 -14.67
N THR A 139 -2.87 12.26 -14.91
CA THR A 139 -2.38 13.15 -13.86
C THR A 139 -3.49 14.01 -13.26
N ARG A 140 -4.47 14.47 -14.07
CA ARG A 140 -5.57 15.35 -13.63
C ARG A 140 -6.69 14.62 -12.87
N ARG A 141 -6.90 13.33 -13.12
CA ARG A 141 -7.94 12.53 -12.44
C ARG A 141 -7.56 12.01 -11.03
N ARG A 142 -6.41 12.40 -10.47
CA ARG A 142 -5.88 11.87 -9.18
C ARG A 142 -5.48 12.97 -8.20
#